data_AF-A0A7X7BG06-F1
#
_entry.id   AF-A0A7X7BG06-F1
#
_cell.length_a   1.000
_cell.length_b   1.000
_cell.length_c   1.000
_cell.angle_alpha   90.00
_cell.angle_beta   90.00
_cell.angle_gamma   90.00
#
_symmetry.space_group_name_H-M   'P 1'
#
loop_
_entity.id
_entity.type
_entity.pdbx_description
1 polymer ?
#
loop_
_entity_poly.entity_id
_entity_poly.type
_entity_poly.pdbx_seq_one_letter_code
_entity_poly.pdbx_strand_id
1 'polypeptide(L)' 'ERALEQEIKTVIFDRGGYKYHGRVEALAEAAREAGLSF' A
#
# COMPACT_ATOMS: atom_id res chain seq x y z
N GLU A 1 4.44 1.64 -9.23
CA GLU A 1 5.71 2.40 -9.31
C GLU A 1 5.54 3.92 -9.32
N ARG A 2 4.45 4.49 -9.87
CA ARG A 2 4.21 5.95 -9.94
C ARG A 2 4.48 6.79 -8.67
N ALA A 3 4.27 6.24 -7.48
CA ALA A 3 4.55 6.96 -6.22
C ALA A 3 6.04 7.02 -5.89
N LEU A 4 6.78 5.94 -6.16
CA LEU A 4 8.22 5.86 -5.95
C LEU A 4 8.99 6.72 -6.96
N GLU A 5 8.49 6.83 -8.19
CA GLU A 5 9.00 7.74 -9.23
C GLU A 5 8.90 9.22 -8.79
N GLN A 6 7.96 9.55 -7.90
CA GLN A 6 7.78 10.87 -7.32
C GLN A 6 8.47 11.01 -5.95
N GLU A 7 9.33 10.06 -5.59
CA GLU A 7 10.05 9.99 -4.31
C GLU A 7 9.12 9.91 -3.08
N ILE A 8 7.86 9.54 -3.27
CA ILE A 8 6.87 9.37 -2.20
C ILE A 8 7.07 7.97 -1.60
N LYS A 9 7.72 7.91 -0.45
CA LYS A 9 8.05 6.65 0.25
C LYS A 9 7.09 6.32 1.40
N THR A 10 6.55 7.34 2.05
CA THR A 10 5.66 7.18 3.20
C THR A 10 4.25 7.60 2.82
N VAL A 11 3.32 6.66 2.90
CA VAL A 11 1.90 6.87 2.57
C VAL A 11 1.02 6.34 3.68
N ILE A 12 -0.29 6.57 3.60
CA ILE A 12 -1.27 5.93 4.47
C ILE A 12 -2.11 5.03 3.59
N PHE A 13 -2.21 3.75 3.94
CA PHE A 13 -3.07 2.81 3.24
C PHE A 13 -4.50 2.87 3.80
N ASP A 14 -5.38 3.52 3.06
CA ASP A 14 -6.80 3.57 3.39
C ASP A 14 -7.52 2.32 2.89
N ARG A 15 -8.12 1.58 3.83
CA ARG A 15 -8.91 0.37 3.57
C ARG A 15 -10.38 0.66 3.31
N GLY A 16 -10.82 1.92 3.27
CA GLY A 16 -12.17 2.33 2.84
C GLY A 16 -13.33 1.70 3.62
N GLY A 17 -13.10 1.27 4.87
CA GLY A 17 -14.08 0.55 5.70
C GLY A 17 -14.15 -0.96 5.48
N TYR A 18 -13.36 -1.53 4.57
CA TYR A 18 -13.24 -2.97 4.40
C TYR A 18 -12.40 -3.60 5.53
N LYS A 19 -12.71 -4.86 5.86
CA LYS A 19 -11.85 -5.64 6.77
C LYS A 19 -10.48 -5.82 6.11
N TYR A 20 -9.42 -5.69 6.90
CA TYR A 20 -8.07 -5.98 6.44
C TYR A 20 -7.93 -7.50 6.31
N HIS A 21 -8.32 -8.03 5.16
CA HIS A 21 -8.27 -9.44 4.84
C HIS A 21 -8.36 -9.66 3.34
N GLY A 22 -7.86 -10.80 2.86
CA GLY A 22 -8.02 -11.25 1.49
C GLY A 22 -7.41 -10.26 0.50
N ARG A 23 -8.25 -9.67 -0.37
CA ARG A 23 -7.77 -8.76 -1.43
C ARG A 23 -7.15 -7.47 -0.86
N VAL A 24 -7.64 -6.98 0.28
CA VAL A 24 -7.12 -5.74 0.90
C VAL A 24 -5.74 -5.98 1.51
N GLU A 25 -5.60 -7.13 2.18
CA GLU A 25 -4.33 -7.59 2.74
C GLU A 25 -3.30 -7.87 1.65
N ALA A 26 -3.67 -8.61 0.60
CA ALA A 26 -2.80 -8.89 -0.54
C ALA A 26 -2.33 -7.62 -1.27
N LEU A 27 -3.20 -6.60 -1.38
CA LEU A 27 -2.85 -5.30 -1.96
C LEU A 27 -1.82 -4.57 -1.08
N ALA A 28 -2.00 -4.60 0.24
CA ALA A 28 -1.09 -3.96 1.18
C ALA A 28 0.28 -4.63 1.19
N GLU A 29 0.33 -5.97 1.18
CA GLU A 29 1.56 -6.75 1.10
C GLU A 29 2.34 -6.40 -0.17
N ALA A 30 1.68 -6.42 -1.34
CA ALA A 30 2.31 -6.09 -2.61
C ALA A 30 2.83 -4.65 -2.66
N ALA A 31 2.13 -3.70 -2.04
CA ALA A 31 2.58 -2.31 -1.96
C ALA A 31 3.79 -2.15 -1.04
N ARG A 32 3.89 -2.93 0.05
CA ARG A 32 5.07 -2.98 0.93
C ARG A 32 6.27 -3.62 0.25
N GLU A 33 6.08 -4.74 -0.45
CA GLU A 33 7.15 -5.38 -1.24
C GLU A 33 7.68 -4.46 -2.35
N ALA A 34 6.80 -3.65 -2.95
CA ALA A 34 7.19 -2.63 -3.91
C ALA A 34 8.00 -1.48 -3.29
N GLY A 35 8.12 -1.39 -1.96
CA GLY A 35 8.95 -0.40 -1.26
C GLY A 35 8.18 0.81 -0.71
N LEU A 36 6.84 0.79 -0.73
CA LEU A 36 6.05 1.81 -0.02
C LEU A 36 5.98 1.46 1.47
N SER A 37 6.19 2.46 2.32
CA SER A 37 6.12 2.33 3.78
C SER A 37 4.82 2.94 4.31
N PHE A 38 4.00 2.12 4.99
CA PHE A 38 2.72 2.51 5.61
C PHE A 38 2.19 1.47 6.62
#